data_AF-A0A2E8KN26-F1
#
_entry.id   AF-A0A2E8KN26-F1
#
_cell.length_a   1.000
_cell.length_b   1.000
_cell.length_c   1.000
_cell.angle_alpha   90.00
_cell.angle_beta   90.00
_cell.angle_gamma   90.00
#
_symmetry.space_group_name_H-M   'P 1'
#
loop_
_entity.id
_entity.type
_entity.pdbx_description
1 polymer ?
#
loop_
_entity_poly.entity_id
_entity_poly.type
_entity_poly.pdbx_seq_one_letter_code
_entity_poly.pdbx_strand_id
1 'polypeptide(L)'
;MPKIIKKRFKSYPTSLSVIFLIMLVLNPSVLYAQAEPKFSRLSLLEASSEMKAYQKDLISGMNLTEKHKRLLLNEGLAQLFLDGNRLERLQVRQRLQKIFFDSISDPAAYKSARDLAVTKLETLARSNKISINGSINAALFLGELKEKTGQLVQTATEPLSRLVTDESITPAVRIAALLGLGSRTKEARESTKGSPIAVNAVSIIPTLGKIIMLPAEQLPAVARDWMQARTLSYASDLLPLLGDDSKNLIEISNGAVVIIKDPTRSIDLRIRSIVFLSLLAGTDIVLPASEIMTVTDKLVRESLREAYGTIQDKKFEEEITGIGIQGGGDEMMGFDPMGTPIEIENNYLPITASFRASWRLVTLADSMNRLAGQMNDDKETYKKNAERLRAFGVKIYEEPKDASITSAIEEFDPESIVLDIEDPETTDPENEASPKKFSPFKLQ
;
A
#
# COMPACT_ATOMS: atom_id res chain seq x y z
N MET A 1 49.11 8.47 -65.45
CA MET A 1 49.05 9.11 -64.11
C MET A 1 47.61 9.54 -63.85
N PRO A 2 47.06 9.30 -62.65
CA PRO A 2 45.61 9.19 -62.42
C PRO A 2 44.87 10.54 -62.38
N LYS A 3 43.65 10.55 -62.95
CA LYS A 3 42.70 11.68 -62.98
C LYS A 3 42.06 11.87 -61.59
N ILE A 4 42.22 13.07 -61.04
CA ILE A 4 41.53 13.53 -59.81
C ILE A 4 40.07 13.84 -60.15
N ILE A 5 39.13 13.09 -59.59
CA ILE A 5 37.69 13.38 -59.65
C ILE A 5 37.34 14.28 -58.46
N LYS A 6 37.06 15.57 -58.72
CA LYS A 6 36.46 16.50 -57.75
C LYS A 6 35.00 16.11 -57.50
N LYS A 7 34.67 15.53 -56.34
CA LYS A 7 33.28 15.45 -55.85
C LYS A 7 32.84 16.85 -55.40
N ARG A 8 31.83 17.41 -56.08
CA ARG A 8 31.11 18.62 -55.66
C ARG A 8 30.31 18.31 -54.39
N PHE A 9 30.63 18.94 -53.27
CA PHE A 9 29.72 19.04 -52.12
C PHE A 9 28.59 20.02 -52.48
N LYS A 10 27.34 19.57 -52.46
CA LYS A 10 26.17 20.46 -52.50
C LYS A 10 26.16 21.26 -51.19
N SER A 11 26.26 22.58 -51.28
CA SER A 11 25.98 23.49 -50.18
C SER A 11 24.51 23.39 -49.81
N TYR A 12 24.21 22.97 -48.58
CA TYR A 12 22.86 23.12 -48.02
C TYR A 12 22.53 24.61 -47.92
N PRO A 13 21.29 25.03 -48.23
CA PRO A 13 20.91 26.43 -48.15
C PRO A 13 20.91 26.88 -46.69
N THR A 14 21.64 27.96 -46.43
CA THR A 14 21.72 28.67 -45.13
C THR A 14 20.37 29.12 -44.58
N SER A 15 19.28 29.00 -45.36
CA SER A 15 17.92 29.31 -44.90
C SER A 15 17.34 28.28 -43.93
N LEU A 16 17.72 27.00 -44.04
CA LEU A 16 17.17 25.94 -43.17
C LEU A 16 17.69 26.03 -41.73
N SER A 17 18.95 26.42 -41.55
CA SER A 17 19.55 26.66 -40.25
C SER A 17 19.02 27.93 -39.57
N VAL A 18 18.70 28.98 -40.35
CA VAL A 18 18.08 30.21 -39.82
C VAL A 18 16.63 29.97 -39.42
N ILE A 19 15.86 29.19 -40.18
CA ILE A 19 14.47 28.83 -39.83
C ILE A 19 14.44 27.93 -38.57
N PHE A 20 15.40 27.02 -38.40
CA PHE A 20 15.52 26.18 -37.21
C PHE A 20 15.86 27.02 -35.95
N LEU A 21 16.74 28.02 -36.08
CA LEU A 21 17.07 28.96 -35.00
C LEU A 21 15.90 29.89 -34.65
N ILE A 22 15.13 30.36 -35.65
CA ILE A 22 13.95 31.20 -35.43
C ILE A 22 12.80 30.39 -34.79
N MET A 23 12.63 29.12 -35.16
CA MET A 23 11.68 28.20 -34.50
C MET A 23 12.05 27.91 -33.04
N LEU A 24 13.34 27.94 -32.68
CA LEU A 24 13.81 27.83 -31.29
C LEU A 24 13.51 29.09 -30.46
N VAL A 25 13.51 30.28 -31.09
CA VAL A 25 13.28 31.57 -30.41
C VAL A 25 11.78 31.89 -30.27
N LEU A 26 10.93 31.38 -31.17
CA LEU A 26 9.48 31.68 -31.19
C LEU A 26 8.60 30.62 -30.50
N ASN A 27 9.17 29.51 -30.04
CA ASN A 27 8.48 28.51 -29.21
C ASN A 27 9.12 28.45 -27.79
N PRO A 28 8.61 29.19 -26.79
CA PRO A 28 9.08 29.04 -25.40
C PRO A 28 8.82 27.64 -24.82
N SER A 29 8.11 26.77 -25.55
CA SER A 29 7.71 25.43 -25.16
C SER A 29 8.73 24.32 -25.45
N VAL A 30 9.79 24.58 -26.25
CA VAL A 30 10.66 23.50 -26.80
C VAL A 30 12.06 23.43 -26.17
N LEU A 31 12.40 24.32 -25.22
CA LEU A 31 13.65 24.26 -24.45
C LEU A 31 13.40 24.31 -22.94
N TYR A 32 12.60 23.37 -22.43
CA TYR A 32 12.76 22.87 -21.06
C TYR A 32 13.45 21.50 -21.13
N ALA A 33 14.68 21.49 -21.64
CA ALA A 33 15.67 20.57 -21.13
C ALA A 33 15.98 21.07 -19.71
N GLN A 34 15.53 20.33 -18.71
CA GLN A 34 15.87 20.61 -17.33
C GLN A 34 17.40 20.48 -17.26
N ALA A 35 18.11 21.62 -17.17
CA ALA A 35 19.56 21.62 -17.03
C ALA A 35 19.92 20.67 -15.88
N GLU A 36 20.92 19.82 -16.10
CA GLU A 36 21.37 18.91 -15.05
C GLU A 36 21.69 19.73 -13.80
N PRO A 37 21.22 19.30 -12.62
CA PRO A 37 21.47 20.04 -11.39
C PRO A 37 22.98 20.11 -11.17
N LYS A 38 23.43 21.29 -10.74
CA LYS A 38 24.85 21.58 -10.50
C LYS A 38 25.46 20.64 -9.45
N PHE A 39 24.67 20.20 -8.49
CA PHE A 39 25.12 19.36 -7.38
C PHE A 39 24.64 17.92 -7.54
N SER A 40 25.58 16.99 -7.66
CA SER A 40 25.30 15.56 -7.88
C SER A 40 24.78 14.81 -6.65
N ARG A 41 24.89 15.42 -5.45
CA ARG A 41 24.43 14.88 -4.16
C ARG A 41 23.98 15.99 -3.22
N LEU A 42 23.09 15.65 -2.28
CA LEU A 42 22.54 16.61 -1.33
C LEU A 42 23.61 17.23 -0.43
N SER A 43 24.59 16.43 0.03
CA SER A 43 25.67 16.92 0.88
C SER A 43 26.52 18.02 0.21
N LEU A 44 26.70 17.94 -1.11
CA LEU A 44 27.41 18.96 -1.88
C LEU A 44 26.59 20.25 -2.01
N LEU A 45 25.28 20.12 -2.22
CA LEU A 45 24.36 21.26 -2.21
C LEU A 45 24.36 21.95 -0.84
N GLU A 46 24.30 21.19 0.26
CA GLU A 46 24.32 21.73 1.62
C GLU A 46 25.61 22.48 1.94
N ALA A 47 26.76 21.95 1.51
CA ALA A 47 28.05 22.59 1.72
C ALA A 47 28.27 23.85 0.85
N SER A 48 27.42 24.06 -0.16
CA SER A 48 27.59 25.09 -1.19
C SER A 48 27.47 26.51 -0.64
N SER A 49 28.15 27.45 -1.31
CA SER A 49 28.03 28.88 -1.02
C SER A 49 26.62 29.41 -1.26
N GLU A 50 25.92 28.82 -2.22
CA GLU A 50 24.56 29.17 -2.64
C GLU A 50 23.54 28.81 -1.57
N MET A 51 23.68 27.63 -0.96
CA MET A 51 22.84 27.23 0.17
C MET A 51 23.11 28.09 1.41
N LYS A 52 24.38 28.37 1.72
CA LYS A 52 24.74 29.25 2.84
C LYS A 52 24.15 30.66 2.67
N ALA A 53 24.20 31.20 1.45
CA ALA A 53 23.58 32.47 1.12
C ALA A 53 22.05 32.42 1.24
N TYR A 54 21.40 31.39 0.68
CA TYR A 54 19.96 31.19 0.79
C TYR A 54 19.50 31.18 2.26
N GLN A 55 20.18 30.41 3.11
CA GLN A 55 19.83 30.32 4.53
C GLN A 55 20.08 31.65 5.24
N LYS A 56 21.23 32.28 5.03
CA LYS A 56 21.53 33.59 5.63
C LYS A 56 20.45 34.62 5.28
N ASP A 57 20.11 34.74 4.00
CA ASP A 57 19.15 35.73 3.52
C ASP A 57 17.76 35.48 4.12
N LEU A 58 17.26 34.24 4.09
CA LEU A 58 15.90 33.93 4.56
C LEU A 58 15.78 33.85 6.10
N ILE A 59 16.86 33.49 6.82
CA ILE A 59 16.93 33.62 8.29
C ILE A 59 16.85 35.09 8.68
N SER A 60 17.46 35.99 7.90
CA SER A 60 17.42 37.44 8.18
C SER A 60 16.07 38.10 7.87
N GLY A 61 15.08 37.33 7.40
CA GLY A 61 13.73 37.83 7.10
C GLY A 61 13.59 38.41 5.70
N MET A 62 14.52 38.13 4.78
CA MET A 62 14.38 38.57 3.39
C MET A 62 13.24 37.84 2.66
N ASN A 63 12.63 38.54 1.70
CA ASN A 63 11.67 37.96 0.78
C ASN A 63 12.32 36.92 -0.16
N LEU A 64 11.48 36.02 -0.70
CA LEU A 64 11.91 34.99 -1.64
C LEU A 64 12.23 35.58 -3.02
N THR A 65 13.51 35.67 -3.38
CA THR A 65 13.99 36.18 -4.67
C THR A 65 13.96 35.10 -5.77
N GLU A 66 14.08 35.49 -7.04
CA GLU A 66 14.20 34.53 -8.15
C GLU A 66 15.43 33.61 -8.01
N LYS A 67 16.52 34.10 -7.42
CA LYS A 67 17.69 33.26 -7.12
C LYS A 67 17.34 32.17 -6.10
N HIS A 68 16.59 32.51 -5.05
CA HIS A 68 16.12 31.55 -4.04
C HIS A 68 15.19 30.51 -4.65
N LYS A 69 14.23 30.95 -5.49
CA LYS A 69 13.31 30.04 -6.19
C LYS A 69 14.05 29.06 -7.08
N ARG A 70 15.03 29.51 -7.88
CA ARG A 70 15.83 28.61 -8.72
C ARG A 70 16.61 27.60 -7.90
N LEU A 71 17.24 28.02 -6.80
CA LEU A 71 17.95 27.10 -5.92
C LEU A 71 17.02 26.03 -5.35
N LEU A 72 15.85 26.42 -4.83
CA LEU A 72 14.86 25.48 -4.33
C LEU A 72 14.38 24.50 -5.42
N LEU A 73 13.92 25.03 -6.56
CA LEU A 73 13.19 24.22 -7.55
C LEU A 73 14.11 23.41 -8.48
N ASN A 74 15.27 23.96 -8.86
CA ASN A 74 16.15 23.35 -9.86
C ASN A 74 17.32 22.59 -9.23
N GLU A 75 17.80 23.00 -8.05
CA GLU A 75 18.91 22.34 -7.38
C GLU A 75 18.43 21.48 -6.21
N GLY A 76 17.55 22.02 -5.36
CA GLY A 76 17.03 21.37 -4.17
C GLY A 76 16.11 20.20 -4.48
N LEU A 77 14.95 20.46 -5.11
CA LEU A 77 13.99 19.40 -5.44
C LEU A 77 14.54 18.40 -6.47
N ALA A 78 15.58 18.77 -7.23
CA ALA A 78 16.27 17.83 -8.11
C ALA A 78 16.97 16.70 -7.35
N GLN A 79 17.38 16.93 -6.10
CA GLN A 79 18.04 15.93 -5.27
C GLN A 79 17.19 14.67 -5.02
N LEU A 80 15.87 14.76 -5.20
CA LEU A 80 14.93 13.64 -5.04
C LEU A 80 15.12 12.51 -6.06
N PHE A 81 15.75 12.81 -7.20
CA PHE A 81 15.85 11.88 -8.33
C PHE A 81 17.26 11.73 -8.88
N LEU A 82 18.28 12.19 -8.14
CA LEU A 82 19.68 11.96 -8.46
C LEU A 82 20.16 10.60 -7.95
N ASP A 83 20.89 9.88 -8.80
CA ASP A 83 21.46 8.58 -8.45
C ASP A 83 22.45 8.65 -7.29
N GLY A 84 23.14 9.79 -7.15
CA GLY A 84 24.04 10.05 -6.04
C GLY A 84 23.38 9.97 -4.66
N ASN A 85 22.05 10.08 -4.58
CA ASN A 85 21.27 10.02 -3.35
C ASN A 85 20.45 8.72 -3.21
N ARG A 86 20.64 7.72 -4.10
CA ARG A 86 19.75 6.55 -4.20
C ARG A 86 19.58 5.76 -2.90
N LEU A 87 20.63 5.62 -2.11
CA LEU A 87 20.62 4.84 -0.85
C LEU A 87 20.04 5.62 0.33
N GLU A 88 19.87 6.94 0.21
CA GLU A 88 19.52 7.84 1.32
C GLU A 88 18.22 8.62 1.06
N ARG A 89 17.33 8.11 0.20
CA ARG A 89 16.17 8.87 -0.31
C ARG A 89 15.24 9.40 0.79
N LEU A 90 15.04 8.63 1.86
CA LEU A 90 14.26 9.09 3.01
C LEU A 90 14.96 10.25 3.72
N GLN A 91 16.26 10.10 4.01
CA GLN A 91 17.06 11.14 4.65
C GLN A 91 17.14 12.40 3.79
N VAL A 92 17.18 12.25 2.45
CA VAL A 92 17.16 13.40 1.53
C VAL A 92 15.88 14.20 1.68
N ARG A 93 14.69 13.59 1.72
CA ARG A 93 13.43 14.32 1.90
C ARG A 93 13.39 15.09 3.23
N GLN A 94 13.80 14.43 4.31
CA GLN A 94 13.86 15.05 5.65
C GLN A 94 14.84 16.23 5.70
N ARG A 95 16.01 16.08 5.08
CA ARG A 95 17.03 17.14 5.03
C ARG A 95 16.59 18.28 4.12
N LEU A 96 15.94 18.01 2.99
CA LEU A 96 15.37 19.04 2.12
C LEU A 96 14.35 19.90 2.87
N GLN A 97 13.43 19.29 3.64
CA GLN A 97 12.53 20.02 4.54
C GLN A 97 13.33 20.98 5.43
N LYS A 98 14.33 20.43 6.13
CA LYS A 98 15.13 21.17 7.11
C LYS A 98 15.89 22.35 6.50
N ILE A 99 16.61 22.13 5.40
CA ILE A 99 17.53 23.15 4.88
C ILE A 99 16.83 24.23 4.06
N PHE A 100 15.69 23.93 3.44
CA PHE A 100 14.98 24.87 2.58
C PHE A 100 13.83 25.60 3.27
N PHE A 101 13.19 25.02 4.29
CA PHE A 101 11.95 25.57 4.85
C PHE A 101 12.07 25.97 6.32
N ASP A 102 12.67 25.13 7.17
CA ASP A 102 12.68 25.36 8.62
C ASP A 102 13.41 26.64 9.02
N SER A 103 14.39 27.09 8.21
CA SER A 103 15.19 28.29 8.49
C SER A 103 14.60 29.60 7.96
N ILE A 104 13.48 29.59 7.23
CA ILE A 104 12.90 30.81 6.68
C ILE A 104 12.20 31.57 7.80
N SER A 105 12.65 32.77 8.16
CA SER A 105 12.03 33.54 9.25
C SER A 105 10.72 34.21 8.82
N ASP A 106 10.71 34.86 7.64
CA ASP A 106 9.55 35.61 7.15
C ASP A 106 8.37 34.68 6.77
N PRO A 107 7.15 34.89 7.33
CA PRO A 107 5.99 34.05 7.02
C PRO A 107 5.55 34.09 5.55
N ALA A 108 5.68 35.23 4.86
CA ALA A 108 5.25 35.36 3.46
C ALA A 108 6.23 34.66 2.51
N ALA A 109 7.54 34.78 2.77
CA ALA A 109 8.59 34.04 2.07
C ALA A 109 8.44 32.53 2.30
N TYR A 110 8.15 32.11 3.53
CA TYR A 110 7.91 30.70 3.87
C TYR A 110 6.71 30.16 3.09
N LYS A 111 5.57 30.85 3.14
CA LYS A 111 4.36 30.50 2.38
C LYS A 111 4.67 30.39 0.88
N SER A 112 5.37 31.37 0.33
CA SER A 112 5.73 31.40 -1.10
C SER A 112 6.63 30.22 -1.50
N ALA A 113 7.64 29.90 -0.69
CA ALA A 113 8.54 28.77 -0.95
C ALA A 113 7.79 27.44 -0.88
N ARG A 114 6.93 27.27 0.13
CA ARG A 114 6.08 26.10 0.32
C ARG A 114 5.13 25.91 -0.87
N ASP A 115 4.40 26.94 -1.27
CA ASP A 115 3.42 26.86 -2.37
C ASP A 115 4.12 26.52 -3.70
N LEU A 116 5.30 27.10 -3.96
CA LEU A 116 6.13 26.72 -5.11
C LEU A 116 6.58 25.26 -5.06
N ALA A 117 6.98 24.78 -3.88
CA ALA A 117 7.39 23.40 -3.70
C ALA A 117 6.24 22.43 -3.94
N VAL A 118 5.04 22.72 -3.41
CA VAL A 118 3.82 21.93 -3.64
C VAL A 118 3.54 21.79 -5.14
N THR A 119 3.49 22.89 -5.88
CA THR A 119 3.26 22.87 -7.34
C THR A 119 4.35 22.10 -8.09
N LYS A 120 5.62 22.30 -7.73
CA LYS A 120 6.73 21.65 -8.42
C LYS A 120 6.78 20.15 -8.12
N LEU A 121 6.48 19.72 -6.90
CA LEU A 121 6.43 18.30 -6.54
C LEU A 121 5.30 17.58 -7.24
N GLU A 122 4.11 18.19 -7.35
CA GLU A 122 3.02 17.64 -8.16
C GLU A 122 3.47 17.45 -9.62
N THR A 123 4.15 18.46 -10.19
CA THR A 123 4.69 18.41 -11.56
C THR A 123 5.73 17.30 -11.72
N LEU A 124 6.64 17.16 -10.76
CA LEU A 124 7.69 16.13 -10.78
C LEU A 124 7.10 14.73 -10.63
N ALA A 125 6.08 14.55 -9.78
CA ALA A 125 5.39 13.27 -9.63
C ALA A 125 4.73 12.78 -10.92
N ARG A 126 4.27 13.70 -11.78
CA ARG A 126 3.67 13.42 -13.11
C ARG A 126 4.70 13.30 -14.23
N SER A 127 5.96 13.65 -13.96
CA SER A 127 6.96 13.79 -15.01
C SER A 127 7.41 12.42 -15.55
N ASN A 128 7.39 12.29 -16.88
CA ASN A 128 8.04 11.22 -17.61
C ASN A 128 9.50 11.56 -17.98
N LYS A 129 9.98 12.75 -17.61
CA LYS A 129 11.34 13.23 -17.89
C LYS A 129 12.35 12.89 -16.79
N ILE A 130 11.87 12.34 -15.67
CA ILE A 130 12.72 11.88 -14.56
C ILE A 130 12.51 10.38 -14.35
N SER A 131 13.41 9.75 -13.58
CA SER A 131 13.25 8.34 -13.23
C SER A 131 11.95 8.11 -12.45
N ILE A 132 11.34 6.93 -12.60
CA ILE A 132 10.15 6.54 -11.84
C ILE A 132 10.35 6.68 -10.32
N ASN A 133 11.55 6.34 -9.85
CA ASN A 133 11.94 6.54 -8.46
C ASN A 133 11.87 8.00 -8.03
N GLY A 134 12.26 8.91 -8.93
CA GLY A 134 12.14 10.35 -8.73
C GLY A 134 10.71 10.81 -8.59
N SER A 135 9.83 10.34 -9.48
CA SER A 135 8.40 10.65 -9.44
C SER A 135 7.74 10.13 -8.14
N ILE A 136 8.11 8.91 -7.71
CA ILE A 136 7.67 8.35 -6.42
C ILE A 136 8.15 9.22 -5.26
N ASN A 137 9.43 9.58 -5.22
CA ASN A 137 9.98 10.43 -4.15
C ASN A 137 9.35 11.82 -4.12
N ALA A 138 8.99 12.39 -5.28
CA ALA A 138 8.29 13.66 -5.35
C ALA A 138 6.89 13.57 -4.72
N ALA A 139 6.13 12.51 -5.03
CA ALA A 139 4.82 12.27 -4.42
C ALA A 139 4.92 11.99 -2.91
N LEU A 140 5.92 11.21 -2.47
CA LEU A 140 6.18 11.00 -1.04
C LEU A 140 6.54 12.31 -0.34
N PHE A 141 7.43 13.12 -0.92
CA PHE A 141 7.84 14.37 -0.30
C PHE A 141 6.68 15.36 -0.20
N LEU A 142 5.84 15.43 -1.24
CA LEU A 142 4.60 16.22 -1.23
C LEU A 142 3.68 15.82 -0.06
N GLY A 143 3.62 14.52 0.24
CA GLY A 143 2.89 13.97 1.38
C GLY A 143 3.51 14.28 2.74
N GLU A 144 4.82 14.51 2.79
CA GLU A 144 5.64 14.68 4.00
C GLU A 144 5.96 16.14 4.34
N LEU A 145 5.69 17.10 3.43
CA LEU A 145 5.92 18.53 3.65
C LEU A 145 5.22 19.01 4.92
N LYS A 146 5.94 19.77 5.74
CA LYS A 146 5.44 20.30 7.02
C LYS A 146 5.42 21.82 7.08
N GLU A 147 4.38 22.34 7.71
CA GLU A 147 4.27 23.71 8.21
C GLU A 147 5.32 23.94 9.33
N LYS A 148 5.61 25.21 9.65
CA LYS A 148 6.50 25.56 10.79
C LYS A 148 6.04 25.00 12.13
N THR A 149 4.74 24.75 12.27
CA THR A 149 4.13 24.12 13.46
C THR A 149 4.41 22.62 13.55
N GLY A 150 5.07 22.03 12.55
CA GLY A 150 5.34 20.60 12.44
C GLY A 150 4.20 19.78 11.83
N GLN A 151 3.04 20.41 11.60
CA GLN A 151 1.86 19.80 10.97
C GLN A 151 2.05 19.64 9.47
N LEU A 152 1.33 18.70 8.85
CA LEU A 152 1.38 18.52 7.40
C LEU A 152 0.82 19.74 6.65
N VAL A 153 1.45 20.07 5.52
CA VAL A 153 1.00 21.17 4.65
C VAL A 153 -0.37 20.85 4.05
N GLN A 154 -1.38 21.62 4.43
CA GLN A 154 -2.77 21.38 4.02
C GLN A 154 -3.01 21.64 2.53
N THR A 155 -2.25 22.54 1.90
CA THR A 155 -2.38 22.84 0.46
C THR A 155 -1.91 21.70 -0.44
N ALA A 156 -1.22 20.70 0.09
CA ALA A 156 -0.81 19.51 -0.65
C ALA A 156 -1.91 18.43 -0.75
N THR A 157 -3.00 18.52 0.01
CA THR A 157 -4.08 17.52 0.03
C THR A 157 -4.78 17.37 -1.33
N GLU A 158 -5.05 18.48 -2.00
CA GLU A 158 -5.69 18.50 -3.31
C GLU A 158 -4.75 17.97 -4.43
N PRO A 159 -3.49 18.45 -4.55
CA PRO A 159 -2.49 17.83 -5.42
C PRO A 159 -2.33 16.31 -5.24
N LEU A 160 -2.28 15.83 -3.99
CA LEU A 160 -2.21 14.39 -3.70
C LEU A 160 -3.46 13.65 -4.18
N SER A 161 -4.66 14.20 -3.92
CA SER A 161 -5.92 13.63 -4.40
C SER A 161 -5.96 13.48 -5.92
N ARG A 162 -5.48 14.50 -6.66
CA ARG A 162 -5.34 14.45 -8.11
C ARG A 162 -4.32 13.41 -8.58
N LEU A 163 -3.23 13.20 -7.86
CA LEU A 163 -2.26 12.16 -8.22
C LEU A 163 -2.86 10.77 -8.04
N VAL A 164 -3.52 10.50 -6.91
CA VAL A 164 -4.07 9.16 -6.62
C VAL A 164 -5.11 8.71 -7.65
N THR A 165 -5.89 9.66 -8.17
CA THR A 165 -7.00 9.40 -9.10
C THR A 165 -6.62 9.55 -10.57
N ASP A 166 -5.38 9.90 -10.87
CA ASP A 166 -4.92 10.03 -12.26
C ASP A 166 -4.51 8.65 -12.83
N GLU A 167 -5.25 8.23 -13.84
CA GLU A 167 -5.04 6.96 -14.54
C GLU A 167 -3.82 6.98 -15.48
N SER A 168 -3.34 8.17 -15.85
CA SER A 168 -2.19 8.34 -16.75
C SER A 168 -0.84 8.18 -16.04
N ILE A 169 -0.82 8.21 -14.70
CA ILE A 169 0.40 8.02 -13.92
C ILE A 169 0.54 6.59 -13.42
N THR A 170 1.78 6.18 -13.21
CA THR A 170 2.08 4.80 -12.78
C THR A 170 1.44 4.45 -11.42
N PRO A 171 1.06 3.18 -11.21
CA PRO A 171 0.52 2.71 -9.93
C PRO A 171 1.37 3.08 -8.71
N ALA A 172 2.70 3.03 -8.84
CA ALA A 172 3.62 3.32 -7.75
C ALA A 172 3.54 4.78 -7.27
N VAL A 173 3.36 5.74 -8.19
CA VAL A 173 3.16 7.16 -7.83
C VAL A 173 1.81 7.37 -7.17
N ARG A 174 0.75 6.70 -7.65
CA ARG A 174 -0.59 6.74 -7.04
C ARG A 174 -0.56 6.21 -5.60
N ILE A 175 0.15 5.09 -5.39
CA ILE A 175 0.37 4.51 -4.05
C ILE A 175 1.12 5.49 -3.14
N ALA A 176 2.20 6.11 -3.63
CA ALA A 176 2.95 7.11 -2.87
C ALA A 176 2.09 8.32 -2.46
N ALA A 177 1.26 8.82 -3.39
CA ALA A 177 0.33 9.91 -3.09
C ALA A 177 -0.74 9.50 -2.07
N LEU A 178 -1.25 8.27 -2.16
CA LEU A 178 -2.23 7.73 -1.21
C LEU A 178 -1.66 7.61 0.21
N LEU A 179 -0.37 7.25 0.34
CA LEU A 179 0.31 7.30 1.64
C LEU A 179 0.32 8.71 2.25
N GLY A 180 0.53 9.74 1.42
CA GLY A 180 0.45 11.14 1.85
C GLY A 180 -0.94 11.55 2.33
N LEU A 181 -2.00 11.05 1.70
CA LEU A 181 -3.38 11.23 2.17
C LEU A 181 -3.62 10.49 3.49
N GLY A 182 -3.09 9.27 3.62
CA GLY A 182 -3.17 8.49 4.86
C GLY A 182 -2.47 9.14 6.06
N SER A 183 -1.35 9.83 5.84
CA SER A 183 -0.70 10.59 6.92
C SER A 183 -1.59 11.70 7.46
N ARG A 184 -2.45 12.30 6.62
CA ARG A 184 -3.40 13.35 7.03
C ARG A 184 -4.54 12.79 7.86
N THR A 185 -5.05 11.60 7.54
CA THR A 185 -6.09 10.96 8.38
C THR A 185 -5.54 10.60 9.76
N LYS A 186 -4.28 10.13 9.81
CA LYS A 186 -3.59 9.86 11.08
C LYS A 186 -3.37 11.12 11.91
N GLU A 187 -2.86 12.19 11.30
CA GLU A 187 -2.66 13.47 11.98
C GLU A 187 -4.00 14.04 12.50
N ALA A 188 -5.07 13.91 11.70
CA ALA A 188 -6.38 14.38 12.10
C ALA A 188 -7.03 13.58 13.23
N ARG A 189 -6.66 12.31 13.42
CA ARG A 189 -7.18 11.46 14.51
C ARG A 189 -6.84 11.99 15.89
N GLU A 190 -5.71 12.67 16.02
CA GLU A 190 -5.26 13.32 17.27
C GLU A 190 -5.80 14.76 17.39
N SER A 191 -6.49 15.27 16.37
CA SER A 191 -6.99 16.65 16.32
C SER A 191 -8.41 16.77 16.84
N THR A 192 -8.77 17.97 17.31
CA THR A 192 -10.15 18.28 17.70
C THR A 192 -11.07 18.26 16.47
N LYS A 193 -12.27 17.69 16.62
CA LYS A 193 -13.33 17.73 15.61
C LYS A 193 -13.59 19.19 15.17
N GLY A 194 -13.70 19.41 13.85
CA GLY A 194 -13.91 20.73 13.26
C GLY A 194 -12.67 21.63 13.20
N SER A 195 -11.52 21.18 13.70
CA SER A 195 -10.25 21.89 13.50
C SER A 195 -9.88 21.97 12.01
N PRO A 196 -9.06 22.95 11.57
CA PRO A 196 -8.60 23.01 10.18
C PRO A 196 -7.93 21.71 9.69
N ILE A 197 -7.25 20.98 10.58
CA ILE A 197 -6.63 19.68 10.29
C ILE A 197 -7.71 18.62 10.03
N ALA A 198 -8.70 18.53 10.92
CA ALA A 198 -9.83 17.61 10.75
C ALA A 198 -10.62 17.90 9.47
N VAL A 199 -10.93 19.16 9.19
CA VAL A 199 -11.65 19.59 7.98
C VAL A 199 -10.84 19.24 6.72
N ASN A 200 -9.53 19.51 6.72
CA ASN A 200 -8.67 19.15 5.61
C ASN A 200 -8.60 17.63 5.39
N ALA A 201 -8.51 16.83 6.44
CA ALA A 201 -8.49 15.38 6.31
C ALA A 201 -9.84 14.82 5.83
N VAL A 202 -10.97 15.34 6.31
CA VAL A 202 -12.31 14.94 5.85
C VAL A 202 -12.51 15.27 4.35
N SER A 203 -11.87 16.31 3.83
CA SER A 203 -11.97 16.68 2.41
C SER A 203 -11.48 15.61 1.42
N ILE A 204 -10.76 14.58 1.88
CA ILE A 204 -10.26 13.50 1.02
C ILE A 204 -11.31 12.42 0.72
N ILE A 205 -12.46 12.42 1.42
CA ILE A 205 -13.49 11.36 1.30
C ILE A 205 -13.94 11.14 -0.15
N PRO A 206 -14.19 12.16 -0.99
CA PRO A 206 -14.53 11.95 -2.40
C PRO A 206 -13.43 11.21 -3.18
N THR A 207 -12.16 11.47 -2.86
CA THR A 207 -11.01 10.75 -3.45
C THR A 207 -11.03 9.28 -3.02
N LEU A 208 -11.30 9.01 -1.75
CA LEU A 208 -11.46 7.65 -1.21
C LEU A 208 -12.64 6.90 -1.87
N GLY A 209 -13.76 7.59 -2.11
CA GLY A 209 -14.90 7.07 -2.88
C GLY A 209 -14.49 6.54 -4.26
N LYS A 210 -13.71 7.33 -5.00
CA LYS A 210 -13.17 6.90 -6.31
C LYS A 210 -12.24 5.68 -6.20
N ILE A 211 -11.42 5.59 -5.15
CA ILE A 211 -10.48 4.48 -4.97
C ILE A 211 -11.21 3.18 -4.65
N ILE A 212 -12.22 3.23 -3.78
CA ILE A 212 -12.96 2.02 -3.40
C ILE A 212 -13.66 1.37 -4.60
N MET A 213 -14.04 2.19 -5.59
CA MET A 213 -14.71 1.78 -6.82
C MET A 213 -13.75 1.51 -8.00
N LEU A 214 -12.43 1.42 -7.77
CA LEU A 214 -11.47 1.23 -8.86
C LEU A 214 -11.75 -0.04 -9.68
N PRO A 215 -11.89 0.09 -11.02
CA PRO A 215 -12.14 -1.04 -11.89
C PRO A 215 -10.87 -1.89 -12.11
N ALA A 216 -11.03 -3.12 -12.59
CA ALA A 216 -9.93 -4.08 -12.73
C ALA A 216 -8.89 -3.67 -13.77
N GLU A 217 -9.32 -2.91 -14.77
CA GLU A 217 -8.54 -2.54 -15.95
C GLU A 217 -7.53 -1.43 -15.63
N GLN A 218 -7.75 -0.67 -14.56
CA GLN A 218 -6.92 0.49 -14.23
C GLN A 218 -5.65 0.15 -13.44
N LEU A 219 -5.62 -0.96 -12.71
CA LEU A 219 -4.51 -1.31 -11.82
C LEU A 219 -4.31 -2.83 -11.75
N PRO A 220 -3.06 -3.32 -11.66
CA PRO A 220 -2.80 -4.70 -11.28
C PRO A 220 -3.53 -5.06 -9.98
N ALA A 221 -4.05 -6.29 -9.88
CA ALA A 221 -4.88 -6.73 -8.77
C ALA A 221 -4.26 -6.41 -7.40
N VAL A 222 -2.97 -6.73 -7.19
CA VAL A 222 -2.27 -6.46 -5.93
C VAL A 222 -2.26 -4.97 -5.57
N ALA A 223 -2.02 -4.08 -6.54
CA ALA A 223 -2.00 -2.64 -6.31
C ALA A 223 -3.41 -2.12 -5.99
N ARG A 224 -4.42 -2.59 -6.73
CA ARG A 224 -5.82 -2.24 -6.51
C ARG A 224 -6.30 -2.68 -5.12
N ASP A 225 -6.08 -3.95 -4.76
CA ASP A 225 -6.44 -4.49 -3.44
C ASP A 225 -5.79 -3.71 -2.32
N TRP A 226 -4.50 -3.39 -2.48
CA TRP A 226 -3.78 -2.59 -1.50
C TRP A 226 -4.38 -1.19 -1.34
N MET A 227 -4.68 -0.49 -2.44
CA MET A 227 -5.25 0.86 -2.40
C MET A 227 -6.66 0.87 -1.80
N GLN A 228 -7.49 -0.11 -2.14
CA GLN A 228 -8.83 -0.28 -1.55
C GLN A 228 -8.76 -0.64 -0.06
N ALA A 229 -7.84 -1.51 0.35
CA ALA A 229 -7.62 -1.82 1.76
C ALA A 229 -7.19 -0.59 2.57
N ARG A 230 -6.32 0.26 2.01
CA ARG A 230 -5.93 1.53 2.65
C ARG A 230 -7.08 2.53 2.71
N THR A 231 -7.90 2.58 1.68
CA THR A 231 -9.10 3.41 1.63
C THR A 231 -10.06 3.09 2.78
N LEU A 232 -10.34 1.81 3.03
CA LEU A 232 -11.17 1.37 4.14
C LEU A 232 -10.58 1.77 5.51
N SER A 233 -9.26 1.63 5.67
CA SER A 233 -8.57 2.05 6.88
C SER A 233 -8.66 3.56 7.11
N TYR A 234 -8.42 4.37 6.07
CA TYR A 234 -8.46 5.83 6.17
C TYR A 234 -9.87 6.35 6.40
N ALA A 235 -10.87 5.76 5.73
CA ALA A 235 -12.28 6.05 5.98
C ALA A 235 -12.67 5.74 7.44
N SER A 236 -12.17 4.63 8.00
CA SER A 236 -12.37 4.28 9.41
C SER A 236 -11.74 5.30 10.37
N ASP A 237 -10.53 5.78 10.07
CA ASP A 237 -9.85 6.82 10.87
C ASP A 237 -10.60 8.16 10.84
N LEU A 238 -11.31 8.46 9.75
CA LEU A 238 -12.09 9.69 9.59
C LEU A 238 -13.47 9.63 10.25
N LEU A 239 -14.01 8.44 10.52
CA LEU A 239 -15.36 8.26 11.04
C LEU A 239 -15.64 9.07 12.33
N PRO A 240 -14.74 9.10 13.35
CA PRO A 240 -14.96 9.90 14.56
C PRO A 240 -15.02 11.42 14.31
N LEU A 241 -14.44 11.89 13.20
CA LEU A 241 -14.39 13.31 12.85
C LEU A 241 -15.66 13.80 12.17
N LEU A 242 -16.49 12.89 11.64
CA LEU A 242 -17.74 13.21 10.94
C LEU A 242 -18.89 13.49 11.91
N GLY A 243 -19.06 12.68 12.96
CA GLY A 243 -20.30 12.65 13.75
C GLY A 243 -21.52 12.48 12.84
N ASP A 244 -22.45 13.43 12.87
CA ASP A 244 -23.71 13.36 12.10
C ASP A 244 -23.51 13.38 10.57
N ASP A 245 -22.34 13.81 10.08
CA ASP A 245 -21.99 13.82 8.65
C ASP A 245 -21.52 12.45 8.12
N SER A 246 -21.88 11.37 8.82
CA SER A 246 -21.44 10.01 8.51
C SER A 246 -21.82 9.58 7.08
N LYS A 247 -22.94 10.09 6.55
CA LYS A 247 -23.43 9.84 5.18
C LYS A 247 -22.42 10.18 4.09
N ASN A 248 -21.42 11.01 4.36
CA ASN A 248 -20.33 11.26 3.42
C ASN A 248 -19.54 9.99 3.06
N LEU A 249 -19.62 8.93 3.88
CA LEU A 249 -18.98 7.63 3.64
C LEU A 249 -19.83 6.66 2.81
N ILE A 250 -21.01 7.06 2.31
CA ILE A 250 -21.95 6.14 1.63
C ILE A 250 -21.36 5.47 0.40
N GLU A 251 -20.58 6.19 -0.42
CA GLU A 251 -19.93 5.64 -1.61
C GLU A 251 -18.89 4.57 -1.21
N ILE A 252 -18.15 4.80 -0.13
CA ILE A 252 -17.17 3.86 0.42
C ILE A 252 -17.88 2.63 1.00
N SER A 253 -19.01 2.82 1.68
CA SER A 253 -19.86 1.74 2.18
C SER A 253 -20.35 0.85 1.04
N ASN A 254 -20.90 1.45 -0.02
CA ASN A 254 -21.38 0.72 -1.19
C ASN A 254 -20.24 -0.05 -1.88
N GLY A 255 -19.07 0.56 -2.05
CA GLY A 255 -17.90 -0.14 -2.59
C GLY A 255 -17.43 -1.30 -1.72
N ALA A 256 -17.45 -1.15 -0.39
CA ALA A 256 -17.15 -2.23 0.54
C ALA A 256 -18.16 -3.40 0.40
N VAL A 257 -19.46 -3.10 0.25
CA VAL A 257 -20.50 -4.10 -0.01
C VAL A 257 -20.27 -4.85 -1.33
N VAL A 258 -19.82 -4.16 -2.38
CA VAL A 258 -19.43 -4.82 -3.64
C VAL A 258 -18.25 -5.76 -3.43
N ILE A 259 -17.21 -5.30 -2.73
CA ILE A 259 -15.99 -6.08 -2.47
C ILE A 259 -16.29 -7.37 -1.69
N ILE A 260 -17.10 -7.33 -0.63
CA ILE A 260 -17.35 -8.54 0.18
C ILE A 260 -18.03 -9.66 -0.61
N LYS A 261 -18.83 -9.29 -1.63
CA LYS A 261 -19.59 -10.23 -2.47
C LYS A 261 -18.77 -10.83 -3.60
N ASP A 262 -17.67 -10.18 -4.00
CA ASP A 262 -16.84 -10.64 -5.10
C ASP A 262 -15.83 -11.69 -4.60
N PRO A 263 -16.02 -12.99 -4.94
CA PRO A 263 -15.15 -14.07 -4.47
C PRO A 263 -13.75 -14.03 -5.11
N THR A 264 -13.55 -13.25 -6.17
CA THR A 264 -12.23 -13.09 -6.82
C THR A 264 -11.31 -12.13 -6.06
N ARG A 265 -11.87 -11.36 -5.10
CA ARG A 265 -11.09 -10.49 -4.22
C ARG A 265 -10.43 -11.32 -3.11
N SER A 266 -9.26 -10.89 -2.67
CA SER A 266 -8.55 -11.55 -1.57
C SER A 266 -9.39 -11.63 -0.28
N ILE A 267 -9.29 -12.74 0.45
CA ILE A 267 -9.98 -12.95 1.74
C ILE A 267 -9.71 -11.76 2.69
N ASP A 268 -8.47 -11.31 2.77
CA ASP A 268 -8.08 -10.21 3.66
C ASP A 268 -8.75 -8.88 3.29
N LEU A 269 -8.92 -8.57 2.00
CA LEU A 269 -9.61 -7.36 1.57
C LEU A 269 -11.10 -7.45 1.90
N ARG A 270 -11.74 -8.60 1.66
CA ARG A 270 -13.14 -8.84 1.99
C ARG A 270 -13.38 -8.71 3.50
N ILE A 271 -12.51 -9.27 4.33
CA ILE A 271 -12.57 -9.10 5.80
C ILE A 271 -12.40 -7.63 6.21
N ARG A 272 -11.43 -6.90 5.62
CA ARG A 272 -11.26 -5.46 5.90
C ARG A 272 -12.50 -4.64 5.51
N SER A 273 -13.19 -5.01 4.44
CA SER A 273 -14.46 -4.39 4.06
C SER A 273 -15.55 -4.65 5.10
N ILE A 274 -15.65 -5.87 5.63
CA ILE A 274 -16.58 -6.20 6.73
C ILE A 274 -16.26 -5.39 7.98
N VAL A 275 -14.97 -5.26 8.33
CA VAL A 275 -14.56 -4.42 9.47
C VAL A 275 -15.07 -2.99 9.31
N PHE A 276 -14.83 -2.38 8.14
CA PHE A 276 -15.30 -1.05 7.86
C PHE A 276 -16.83 -0.94 7.95
N LEU A 277 -17.57 -1.85 7.32
CA LEU A 277 -19.04 -1.88 7.39
C LEU A 277 -19.53 -2.05 8.84
N SER A 278 -18.87 -2.88 9.64
CA SER A 278 -19.23 -3.06 11.06
C SER A 278 -19.05 -1.79 11.90
N LEU A 279 -18.09 -0.93 11.54
CA LEU A 279 -17.89 0.36 12.22
C LEU A 279 -19.01 1.34 11.89
N LEU A 280 -19.66 1.19 10.73
CA LEU A 280 -20.81 2.00 10.34
C LEU A 280 -22.12 1.58 11.02
N ALA A 281 -22.14 0.44 11.72
CA ALA A 281 -23.36 -0.08 12.36
C ALA A 281 -23.96 0.85 13.44
N GLY A 282 -23.17 1.79 13.98
CA GLY A 282 -23.65 2.81 14.92
C GLY A 282 -24.05 4.14 14.28
N THR A 283 -24.07 4.20 12.95
CA THR A 283 -24.32 5.42 12.18
C THR A 283 -25.70 5.41 11.53
N ASP A 284 -26.05 6.49 10.83
CA ASP A 284 -27.29 6.61 10.06
C ASP A 284 -27.20 6.03 8.63
N ILE A 285 -26.07 5.40 8.28
CA ILE A 285 -25.92 4.65 7.04
C ILE A 285 -26.67 3.32 7.16
N VAL A 286 -27.59 3.07 6.21
CA VAL A 286 -28.31 1.79 6.11
C VAL A 286 -27.36 0.71 5.60
N LEU A 287 -27.21 -0.36 6.38
CA LEU A 287 -26.36 -1.51 6.03
C LEU A 287 -27.19 -2.76 5.71
N PRO A 288 -26.78 -3.58 4.72
CA PRO A 288 -27.39 -4.89 4.47
C PRO A 288 -26.88 -5.92 5.49
N ALA A 289 -27.22 -5.76 6.78
CA ALA A 289 -26.62 -6.52 7.88
C ALA A 289 -26.72 -8.04 7.72
N SER A 290 -27.90 -8.56 7.33
CA SER A 290 -28.10 -10.01 7.09
C SER A 290 -27.18 -10.57 6.00
N GLU A 291 -26.97 -9.80 4.92
CA GLU A 291 -26.07 -10.20 3.84
C GLU A 291 -24.60 -10.17 4.29
N ILE A 292 -24.21 -9.14 5.05
CA ILE A 292 -22.86 -9.04 5.63
C ILE A 292 -22.58 -10.24 6.54
N MET A 293 -23.54 -10.64 7.38
CA MET A 293 -23.42 -11.81 8.25
C MET A 293 -23.26 -13.11 7.45
N THR A 294 -24.08 -13.30 6.41
CA THR A 294 -23.99 -14.47 5.52
C THR A 294 -22.60 -14.57 4.88
N VAL A 295 -22.06 -13.45 4.40
CA VAL A 295 -20.70 -13.41 3.82
C VAL A 295 -19.64 -13.64 4.89
N THR A 296 -19.85 -13.16 6.12
CA THR A 296 -18.94 -13.38 7.25
C THR A 296 -18.79 -14.87 7.55
N ASP A 297 -19.91 -15.61 7.65
CA ASP A 297 -19.90 -17.06 7.89
C ASP A 297 -19.18 -17.82 6.76
N LYS A 298 -19.31 -17.37 5.52
CA LYS A 298 -18.56 -17.94 4.39
C LYS A 298 -17.06 -17.68 4.52
N LEU A 299 -16.67 -16.46 4.87
CA LEU A 299 -15.26 -16.07 5.00
C LEU A 299 -14.56 -16.78 6.16
N VAL A 300 -15.26 -17.12 7.24
CA VAL A 300 -14.74 -17.99 8.31
C VAL A 300 -14.24 -19.31 7.72
N ARG A 301 -15.09 -19.98 6.93
CA ARG A 301 -14.77 -21.27 6.31
C ARG A 301 -13.63 -21.14 5.30
N GLU A 302 -13.72 -20.16 4.40
CA GLU A 302 -12.66 -19.88 3.41
C GLU A 302 -11.31 -19.61 4.10
N SER A 303 -11.30 -18.87 5.21
CA SER A 303 -10.09 -18.55 5.98
C SER A 303 -9.43 -19.79 6.58
N LEU A 304 -10.23 -20.68 7.16
CA LEU A 304 -9.76 -21.92 7.77
C LEU A 304 -9.27 -22.91 6.72
N ARG A 305 -10.01 -23.06 5.61
CA ARG A 305 -9.59 -23.90 4.48
C ARG A 305 -8.26 -23.46 3.88
N GLU A 306 -8.05 -22.16 3.67
CA GLU A 306 -6.78 -21.62 3.14
C GLU A 306 -5.60 -21.94 4.07
N ALA A 307 -5.79 -21.72 5.38
CA ALA A 307 -4.73 -21.97 6.35
C ALA A 307 -4.39 -23.46 6.44
N TYR A 308 -5.41 -24.32 6.49
CA TYR A 308 -5.21 -25.76 6.52
C TYR A 308 -4.57 -26.28 5.22
N GLY A 309 -5.04 -25.84 4.05
CA GLY A 309 -4.42 -26.18 2.77
C GLY A 309 -2.93 -25.82 2.73
N THR A 310 -2.58 -24.61 3.15
CA THR A 310 -1.18 -24.16 3.24
C THR A 310 -0.33 -25.08 4.13
N ILE A 311 -0.88 -25.50 5.27
CA ILE A 311 -0.21 -26.41 6.21
C ILE A 311 -0.02 -27.80 5.58
N GLN A 312 -1.07 -28.35 4.93
CA GLN A 312 -1.01 -29.68 4.32
C GLN A 312 -0.07 -29.75 3.12
N ASP A 313 -0.13 -28.74 2.23
CA ASP A 313 0.79 -28.65 1.08
C ASP A 313 2.24 -28.65 1.56
N LYS A 314 2.53 -27.94 2.65
CA LYS A 314 3.87 -27.89 3.22
C LYS A 314 4.33 -29.21 3.84
N LYS A 315 3.46 -29.91 4.55
CA LYS A 315 3.76 -31.25 5.06
C LYS A 315 4.08 -32.22 3.94
N PHE A 316 3.30 -32.14 2.85
CA PHE A 316 3.51 -32.97 1.67
C PHE A 316 4.85 -32.67 0.98
N GLU A 317 5.22 -31.39 0.86
CA GLU A 317 6.56 -31.02 0.38
C GLU A 317 7.69 -31.60 1.26
N GLU A 318 7.54 -31.56 2.58
CA GLU A 318 8.51 -32.12 3.54
C GLU A 318 8.58 -33.66 3.45
N GLU A 319 7.45 -34.34 3.23
CA GLU A 319 7.37 -35.79 3.02
C GLU A 319 8.04 -36.21 1.70
N ILE A 320 7.79 -35.50 0.60
CA ILE A 320 8.41 -35.80 -0.72
C ILE A 320 9.91 -35.54 -0.71
N THR A 321 10.35 -34.46 -0.07
CA THR A 321 11.77 -34.07 -0.09
C THR A 321 12.62 -34.89 0.87
N GLY A 322 12.02 -35.71 1.74
CA GLY A 322 12.73 -36.49 2.76
C GLY A 322 13.33 -35.62 3.87
N ILE A 323 13.03 -34.32 3.89
CA ILE A 323 13.43 -33.35 4.92
C ILE A 323 12.29 -33.26 5.96
N GLY A 324 11.73 -34.41 6.32
CA GLY A 324 10.71 -34.56 7.36
C GLY A 324 11.35 -35.11 8.63
N ILE A 325 11.00 -34.54 9.78
CA ILE A 325 11.53 -34.89 11.12
C ILE A 325 11.15 -36.33 11.58
N GLN A 326 10.49 -37.15 10.75
CA GLN A 326 10.11 -38.50 11.11
C GLN A 326 10.46 -39.49 10.00
N GLY A 327 11.49 -40.32 10.23
CA GLY A 327 11.59 -41.60 9.53
C GLY A 327 12.96 -42.14 9.14
N GLY A 328 14.08 -41.65 9.68
CA GLY A 328 15.40 -42.22 9.43
C GLY A 328 16.34 -42.00 10.61
N GLY A 329 17.02 -43.06 11.06
CA GLY A 329 17.74 -43.13 12.34
C GLY A 329 18.69 -41.97 12.66
N ASP A 330 18.84 -41.72 13.96
CA ASP A 330 19.50 -40.60 14.63
C ASP A 330 20.96 -40.27 14.21
N GLU A 331 21.58 -41.00 13.29
CA GLU A 331 23.03 -40.87 13.02
C GLU A 331 23.39 -40.13 11.72
N MET A 332 22.42 -39.76 10.86
CA MET A 332 22.71 -39.02 9.61
C MET A 332 21.90 -37.71 9.43
N MET A 333 21.11 -37.32 10.44
CA MET A 333 20.25 -36.15 10.38
C MET A 333 21.06 -34.88 10.62
N GLY A 334 21.41 -34.20 9.53
CA GLY A 334 22.02 -32.88 9.58
C GLY A 334 23.26 -32.72 8.73
N PHE A 335 23.62 -33.69 7.87
CA PHE A 335 24.70 -33.54 6.92
C PHE A 335 24.27 -33.96 5.51
N ASP A 336 24.70 -33.23 4.49
CA ASP A 336 24.50 -33.61 3.09
C ASP A 336 25.30 -34.89 2.77
N PRO A 337 25.13 -35.51 1.57
CA PRO A 337 25.89 -36.70 1.18
C PRO A 337 27.42 -36.52 1.17
N MET A 338 27.91 -35.28 1.31
CA MET A 338 29.33 -34.91 1.37
C MET A 338 29.80 -34.63 2.81
N GLY A 339 28.94 -34.78 3.83
CA GLY A 339 29.29 -34.53 5.22
C GLY A 339 29.29 -33.04 5.61
N THR A 340 28.49 -32.20 4.94
CA THR A 340 28.33 -30.76 5.25
C THR A 340 27.05 -30.51 6.04
N PRO A 341 27.08 -29.74 7.16
CA PRO A 341 25.88 -29.49 7.94
C PRO A 341 24.74 -28.91 7.08
N ILE A 342 23.58 -29.56 7.04
CA ILE A 342 22.39 -29.00 6.41
C ILE A 342 21.83 -27.97 7.40
N GLU A 343 21.95 -26.68 7.05
CA GLU A 343 21.17 -25.63 7.73
C GLU A 343 19.69 -25.88 7.42
N ILE A 344 18.98 -26.52 8.37
CA ILE A 344 17.52 -26.62 8.32
C ILE A 344 17.00 -25.23 8.67
N GLU A 345 16.71 -24.42 7.66
CA GLU A 345 16.05 -23.14 7.84
C GLU A 345 14.69 -23.39 8.50
N ASN A 346 14.43 -22.75 9.64
CA ASN A 346 13.15 -22.89 10.34
C ASN A 346 12.01 -22.47 9.40
N ASN A 347 11.14 -23.41 9.07
CA ASN A 347 10.01 -23.14 8.20
C ASN A 347 8.86 -22.48 8.98
N TYR A 348 8.72 -21.17 8.83
CA TYR A 348 7.69 -20.37 9.51
C TYR A 348 6.35 -20.32 8.76
N LEU A 349 6.20 -21.00 7.62
CA LEU A 349 4.97 -20.94 6.81
C LEU A 349 3.73 -21.48 7.56
N PRO A 350 3.74 -22.68 8.19
CA PRO A 350 2.59 -23.19 8.93
C PRO A 350 2.17 -22.28 10.10
N ILE A 351 3.17 -21.73 10.80
CA ILE A 351 2.97 -20.78 11.91
C ILE A 351 2.34 -19.49 11.38
N THR A 352 2.84 -18.96 10.26
CA THR A 352 2.30 -17.74 9.65
C THR A 352 0.88 -17.93 9.14
N ALA A 353 0.57 -19.09 8.56
CA ALA A 353 -0.79 -19.45 8.14
C ALA A 353 -1.75 -19.49 9.33
N SER A 354 -1.31 -20.07 10.46
CA SER A 354 -2.08 -20.10 11.71
C SER A 354 -2.33 -18.70 12.27
N PHE A 355 -1.30 -17.85 12.36
CA PHE A 355 -1.48 -16.47 12.81
C PHE A 355 -2.41 -15.66 11.89
N ARG A 356 -2.36 -15.89 10.57
CA ARG A 356 -3.27 -15.25 9.64
C ARG A 356 -4.71 -15.73 9.87
N ALA A 357 -4.95 -17.02 10.03
CA ALA A 357 -6.28 -17.57 10.34
C ALA A 357 -6.82 -17.00 11.65
N SER A 358 -6.00 -16.98 12.70
CA SER A 358 -6.35 -16.37 13.98
C SER A 358 -6.78 -14.91 13.83
N TRP A 359 -5.96 -14.09 13.15
CA TRP A 359 -6.29 -12.69 12.92
C TRP A 359 -7.63 -12.54 12.19
N ARG A 360 -7.89 -13.37 11.16
CA ARG A 360 -9.15 -13.35 10.40
C ARG A 360 -10.35 -13.67 11.30
N LEU A 361 -10.28 -14.74 12.09
CA LEU A 361 -11.37 -15.15 12.98
C LEU A 361 -11.68 -14.10 14.05
N VAL A 362 -10.66 -13.58 14.74
CA VAL A 362 -10.84 -12.55 15.78
C VAL A 362 -11.43 -11.27 15.17
N THR A 363 -10.96 -10.88 13.99
CA THR A 363 -11.43 -9.68 13.28
C THR A 363 -12.89 -9.82 12.85
N LEU A 364 -13.28 -11.00 12.34
CA LEU A 364 -14.67 -11.29 11.97
C LEU A 364 -15.58 -11.35 13.21
N ALA A 365 -15.12 -11.94 14.30
CA ALA A 365 -15.83 -11.95 15.58
C ALA A 365 -16.14 -10.53 16.08
N ASP A 366 -15.14 -9.65 16.11
CA ASP A 366 -15.33 -8.25 16.52
C ASP A 366 -16.36 -7.53 15.63
N SER A 367 -16.32 -7.81 14.32
CA SER A 367 -17.22 -7.21 13.35
C SER A 367 -18.66 -7.73 13.52
N MET A 368 -18.83 -9.05 13.70
CA MET A 368 -20.13 -9.65 13.98
C MET A 368 -20.74 -9.09 15.26
N ASN A 369 -19.96 -8.94 16.33
CA ASN A 369 -20.48 -8.40 17.58
C ASN A 369 -21.02 -6.96 17.43
N ARG A 370 -20.34 -6.11 16.66
CA ARG A 370 -20.81 -4.76 16.33
C ARG A 370 -22.10 -4.77 15.51
N LEU A 371 -22.17 -5.66 14.52
CA LEU A 371 -23.31 -5.79 13.62
C LEU A 371 -24.52 -6.48 14.28
N ALA A 372 -24.32 -7.27 15.34
CA ALA A 372 -25.40 -7.98 16.02
C ALA A 372 -26.49 -7.03 16.56
N GLY A 373 -26.12 -5.79 16.93
CA GLY A 373 -27.10 -4.77 17.34
C GLY A 373 -28.10 -4.37 16.24
N GLN A 374 -27.77 -4.63 14.97
CA GLN A 374 -28.62 -4.39 13.81
C GLN A 374 -29.52 -5.58 13.46
N MET A 375 -29.34 -6.72 14.14
CA MET A 375 -30.13 -7.93 13.92
C MET A 375 -31.22 -7.99 14.99
N ASN A 376 -32.47 -7.67 14.63
CA ASN A 376 -33.57 -7.59 15.61
C ASN A 376 -33.77 -8.91 16.38
N ASP A 377 -34.11 -9.99 15.67
CA ASP A 377 -34.52 -11.26 16.29
C ASP A 377 -33.34 -12.24 16.51
N ASP A 378 -32.23 -12.06 15.81
CA ASP A 378 -31.07 -12.97 15.82
C ASP A 378 -29.87 -12.44 16.63
N LYS A 379 -30.02 -11.29 17.31
CA LYS A 379 -28.93 -10.61 18.03
C LYS A 379 -28.09 -11.54 18.90
N GLU A 380 -28.73 -12.33 19.74
CA GLU A 380 -28.05 -13.18 20.71
C GLU A 380 -27.38 -14.38 20.04
N THR A 381 -27.94 -14.89 18.95
CA THR A 381 -27.31 -15.92 18.11
C THR A 381 -25.99 -15.41 17.52
N TYR A 382 -26.00 -14.20 16.95
CA TYR A 382 -24.79 -13.62 16.35
C TYR A 382 -23.72 -13.26 17.38
N LYS A 383 -24.11 -12.79 18.57
CA LYS A 383 -23.15 -12.58 19.67
C LYS A 383 -22.50 -13.89 20.11
N LYS A 384 -23.29 -14.95 20.29
CA LYS A 384 -22.77 -16.27 20.66
C LYS A 384 -21.82 -16.83 19.59
N ASN A 385 -22.14 -16.63 18.31
CA ASN A 385 -21.26 -17.01 17.22
C ASN A 385 -19.97 -16.17 17.20
N ALA A 386 -20.04 -14.87 17.47
CA ALA A 386 -18.87 -14.02 17.61
C ALA A 386 -17.97 -14.47 18.77
N GLU A 387 -18.53 -14.83 19.92
CA GLU A 387 -17.78 -15.39 21.06
C GLU A 387 -17.07 -16.69 20.70
N ARG A 388 -17.76 -17.61 20.00
CA ARG A 388 -17.16 -18.86 19.50
C ARG A 388 -16.00 -18.57 18.54
N LEU A 389 -16.20 -17.71 17.55
CA LEU A 389 -15.15 -17.34 16.59
C LEU A 389 -13.93 -16.72 17.29
N ARG A 390 -14.16 -15.85 18.28
CA ARG A 390 -13.08 -15.25 19.06
C ARG A 390 -12.31 -16.31 19.84
N ALA A 391 -12.99 -17.24 20.50
CA ALA A 391 -12.37 -18.31 21.27
C ALA A 391 -11.44 -19.17 20.41
N PHE A 392 -11.91 -19.61 19.24
CA PHE A 392 -11.08 -20.37 18.29
C PHE A 392 -9.94 -19.53 17.71
N GLY A 393 -10.18 -18.27 17.38
CA GLY A 393 -9.15 -17.35 16.91
C GLY A 393 -8.02 -17.17 17.93
N VAL A 394 -8.35 -16.99 19.21
CA VAL A 394 -7.36 -16.89 20.30
C VAL A 394 -6.62 -18.22 20.50
N LYS A 395 -7.33 -19.36 20.51
CA LYS A 395 -6.72 -20.69 20.62
C LYS A 395 -5.67 -20.94 19.53
N ILE A 396 -5.98 -20.60 18.27
CA ILE A 396 -5.03 -20.73 17.15
C ILE A 396 -3.81 -19.81 17.33
N TYR A 397 -3.97 -18.63 17.94
CA TYR A 397 -2.85 -17.73 18.21
C TYR A 397 -1.93 -18.27 19.31
N GLU A 398 -2.51 -18.75 20.40
CA GLU A 398 -1.77 -19.29 21.55
C GLU A 398 -1.11 -20.62 21.20
N GLU A 399 -1.77 -21.43 20.37
CA GLU A 399 -1.32 -22.74 19.92
C GLU A 399 -1.36 -22.81 18.38
N PRO A 400 -0.38 -22.23 17.66
CA PRO A 400 -0.34 -22.20 16.20
C PRO A 400 0.10 -23.56 15.63
N LYS A 401 -0.72 -24.58 15.88
CA LYS A 401 -0.54 -25.98 15.52
C LYS A 401 -1.70 -26.44 14.65
N ASP A 402 -1.47 -27.47 13.85
CA ASP A 402 -2.48 -28.02 12.95
C ASP A 402 -3.73 -28.47 13.69
N ALA A 403 -3.58 -29.06 14.89
CA ALA A 403 -4.70 -29.49 15.71
C ALA A 403 -5.67 -28.33 16.05
N SER A 404 -5.15 -27.11 16.24
CA SER A 404 -5.98 -25.93 16.50
C SER A 404 -6.77 -25.50 15.26
N ILE A 405 -6.17 -25.62 14.07
CA ILE A 405 -6.83 -25.33 12.80
C ILE A 405 -7.87 -26.41 12.48
N THR A 406 -7.52 -27.69 12.61
CA THR A 406 -8.45 -28.81 12.40
C THR A 406 -9.65 -28.72 13.33
N SER A 407 -9.43 -28.48 14.62
CA SER A 407 -10.50 -28.30 15.60
C SER A 407 -11.43 -27.13 15.25
N ALA A 408 -10.91 -26.05 14.65
CA ALA A 408 -11.73 -24.95 14.16
C ALA A 408 -12.52 -25.34 12.88
N ILE A 409 -11.94 -26.14 11.99
CA ILE A 409 -12.65 -26.66 10.80
C ILE A 409 -13.78 -27.60 11.20
N GLU A 410 -13.56 -28.51 12.15
CA GLU A 410 -14.60 -29.41 12.67
C GLU A 410 -15.81 -28.63 13.21
N GLU A 411 -15.56 -27.50 13.86
CA GLU A 411 -16.59 -26.66 14.44
C GLU A 411 -17.37 -25.84 13.37
N PHE A 412 -16.65 -25.20 12.44
CA PHE A 412 -17.23 -24.20 11.54
C PHE A 412 -17.50 -24.72 10.12
N ASP A 413 -16.92 -25.86 9.76
CA ASP A 413 -16.97 -26.43 8.42
C ASP A 413 -16.79 -27.96 8.39
N PRO A 414 -17.55 -28.72 9.21
CA PRO A 414 -17.36 -30.17 9.37
C PRO A 414 -17.50 -30.93 8.05
N GLU A 415 -18.34 -30.45 7.13
CA GLU A 415 -18.58 -31.07 5.82
C GLU A 415 -17.38 -31.01 4.87
N SER A 416 -16.41 -30.14 5.16
CA SER A 416 -15.20 -29.98 4.38
C SER A 416 -14.12 -31.02 4.72
N ILE A 417 -14.28 -31.72 5.84
CA ILE A 417 -13.40 -32.81 6.26
C ILE A 417 -13.84 -34.08 5.52
N VAL A 418 -13.00 -34.57 4.62
CA VAL A 418 -13.14 -35.96 4.13
C VAL A 418 -12.88 -36.87 5.33
N LEU A 419 -13.93 -37.53 5.84
CA LEU A 419 -13.77 -38.66 6.73
C LEU A 419 -12.94 -39.69 5.96
N ASP A 420 -11.80 -40.11 6.54
CA ASP A 420 -11.18 -41.37 6.16
C ASP A 420 -12.28 -42.42 6.29
N ILE A 421 -12.83 -42.85 5.15
CA ILE A 421 -13.71 -44.02 5.14
C ILE A 421 -12.79 -45.13 5.65
N GLU A 422 -13.06 -45.61 6.87
CA GLU A 422 -12.50 -46.86 7.35
C GLU A 422 -12.74 -47.87 6.24
N ASP A 423 -11.65 -48.24 5.56
CA ASP A 423 -11.66 -49.30 4.56
C ASP A 423 -12.17 -50.53 5.30
N PRO A 424 -13.36 -51.08 4.95
CA PRO A 424 -13.88 -52.23 5.67
C PRO A 424 -12.90 -53.37 5.43
N GLU A 425 -12.21 -53.77 6.50
CA GLU A 425 -11.29 -54.92 6.61
C GLU A 425 -11.14 -55.72 5.31
N THR A 426 -10.19 -55.34 4.45
CA THR A 426 -9.76 -56.23 3.38
C THR A 426 -8.62 -57.09 3.92
N THR A 427 -8.98 -58.28 4.38
CA THR A 427 -8.06 -59.38 4.62
C THR A 427 -7.45 -59.84 3.29
N ASP A 428 -6.28 -59.32 2.90
CA ASP A 428 -5.13 -60.13 2.44
C ASP A 428 -3.87 -59.27 2.19
N PRO A 429 -2.65 -59.75 2.53
CA PRO A 429 -1.41 -59.03 2.36
C PRO A 429 -0.70 -59.47 1.09
N GLU A 430 -0.61 -58.61 0.07
CA GLU A 430 0.54 -58.54 -0.84
C GLU A 430 0.30 -57.44 -1.89
N ASN A 431 1.20 -56.44 -1.89
CA ASN A 431 1.52 -55.55 -3.01
C ASN A 431 0.36 -55.03 -3.88
N GLU A 432 0.01 -53.76 -3.68
CA GLU A 432 0.21 -52.76 -4.74
C GLU A 432 0.17 -51.35 -4.14
N ALA A 433 1.24 -50.60 -4.44
CA ALA A 433 1.41 -49.19 -4.11
C ALA A 433 0.30 -48.37 -4.78
N SER A 434 -0.80 -48.20 -4.07
CA SER A 434 -1.85 -47.25 -4.43
C SER A 434 -1.35 -45.84 -4.10
N PRO A 435 -1.37 -44.87 -5.03
CA PRO A 435 -1.02 -43.50 -4.70
C PRO A 435 -2.06 -42.97 -3.71
N LYS A 436 -1.64 -42.55 -2.52
CA LYS A 436 -2.48 -41.77 -1.60
C LYS A 436 -2.86 -40.46 -2.29
N LYS A 437 -3.97 -40.45 -3.03
CA LYS A 437 -4.82 -39.26 -3.14
C LYS A 437 -5.51 -39.15 -1.77
N PHE A 438 -5.61 -38.01 -1.13
CA PHE A 438 -6.39 -36.88 -1.60
C PHE A 438 -6.01 -35.61 -0.83
N SER A 439 -6.21 -34.45 -1.46
CA SER A 439 -6.51 -33.24 -0.70
C SER A 439 -7.74 -33.53 0.19
N PRO A 440 -7.71 -33.24 1.49
CA PRO A 440 -8.80 -33.54 2.43
C PRO A 440 -10.09 -32.73 2.17
N PHE A 441 -10.12 -31.92 1.11
CA PHE A 441 -11.28 -31.14 0.70
C PHE A 441 -12.01 -31.80 -0.47
N LYS A 442 -13.34 -31.73 -0.45
CA LYS A 442 -14.14 -31.93 -1.67
C LYS A 442 -13.72 -30.87 -2.70
N LEU A 443 -13.13 -31.29 -3.82
CA LEU A 443 -12.96 -30.44 -5.00
C LEU A 443 -14.34 -29.95 -5.44
N GLN A 444 -14.60 -28.64 -5.34
CA GLN A 444 -15.81 -27.98 -5.84
C GLN A 444 -15.55 -27.36 -7.20
#